data_AF-I3I793-F1
#
_entry.id   AF-I3I793-F1
#
_cell.length_a   1.000
_cell.length_b   1.000
_cell.length_c   1.000
_cell.angle_alpha   90.00
_cell.angle_beta   90.00
_cell.angle_gamma   90.00
#
_symmetry.space_group_name_H-M   'P 1'
#
loop_
_entity.id
_entity.type
_entity.pdbx_description
1 polymer ?
#
loop_
_entity_poly.entity_id
_entity_poly.type
_entity_poly.pdbx_seq_one_letter_code
_entity_poly.pdbx_strand_id
1 'polypeptide(L)'
;MLKTRPTLSFIQSPNQTRRTTYLRRTTLARLMGAVLLGCIALPAAASNFGFMKNTLPSQLSDSDMQQLKVEISTVLEQTPDKKITQWQAPQSKLSVKILPKLSYTEAGIPCRRTLLNFSSAPKNTETYGFTICKNAQGQWQISQSRLQTLGNEDLALIETHALQALNDNSMGTPITWFNPNSKINGTVVLVSAAQKNQQPCKTLAISLFDAEGVSLEGQYLLCNGAEGWKRASF
;
A
#
# COMPACT_ATOMS: atom_id res chain seq x y z
N MET A 1 0.06 -52.16 26.50
CA MET A 1 1.14 -52.67 25.63
C MET A 1 2.03 -51.51 25.21
N LEU A 2 3.30 -51.56 25.61
CA LEU A 2 4.32 -50.57 25.31
C LEU A 2 4.77 -50.67 23.84
N LYS A 3 5.05 -49.53 23.18
CA LYS A 3 6.22 -49.43 22.28
C LYS A 3 6.70 -47.99 22.12
N THR A 4 8.02 -47.91 22.08
CA THR A 4 8.93 -46.82 22.43
C THR A 4 9.25 -45.85 21.29
N ARG A 5 9.63 -44.63 21.68
CA ARG A 5 10.28 -43.59 20.85
C ARG A 5 11.66 -44.04 20.35
N PRO A 6 12.21 -43.38 19.30
CA PRO A 6 13.63 -43.13 19.23
C PRO A 6 13.97 -41.63 19.27
N THR A 7 14.97 -41.35 20.11
CA THR A 7 15.75 -40.13 20.27
C THR A 7 16.86 -40.12 19.20
N LEU A 8 17.18 -38.97 18.62
CA LEU A 8 18.41 -38.80 17.82
C LEU A 8 19.08 -37.47 18.13
N SER A 9 20.40 -37.52 18.08
CA SER A 9 21.31 -36.82 18.99
C SER A 9 21.95 -35.57 18.38
N PHE A 10 22.41 -34.72 19.29
CA PHE A 10 23.35 -33.62 19.08
C PHE A 10 24.64 -34.07 18.35
N ILE A 11 25.13 -33.22 17.44
CA ILE A 11 26.56 -33.16 17.08
C ILE A 11 27.04 -31.72 17.28
N GLN A 12 27.77 -31.49 18.36
CA GLN A 12 28.68 -30.36 18.53
C GLN A 12 30.00 -30.68 17.83
N SER A 13 30.59 -29.69 17.16
CA SER A 13 31.95 -29.76 16.64
C SER A 13 32.81 -28.71 17.36
N PRO A 14 33.93 -29.08 18.00
CA PRO A 14 34.86 -28.14 18.64
C PRO A 14 36.20 -28.01 17.88
N ASN A 15 36.98 -27.01 18.33
CA ASN A 15 38.40 -26.72 18.10
C ASN A 15 38.78 -25.93 16.83
N GLN A 16 39.17 -24.66 16.97
CA GLN A 16 40.49 -24.15 17.43
C GLN A 16 41.63 -24.48 16.45
N THR A 17 42.32 -23.46 15.91
CA THR A 17 43.69 -23.06 16.35
C THR A 17 44.38 -22.10 15.34
N ARG A 18 44.68 -20.89 15.84
CA ARG A 18 45.84 -19.97 15.67
C ARG A 18 46.70 -19.97 14.38
N ARG A 19 47.06 -18.74 13.95
CA ARG A 19 48.43 -18.16 13.81
C ARG A 19 48.29 -16.71 13.32
N THR A 20 48.56 -15.67 14.12
CA THR A 20 49.81 -14.85 14.13
C THR A 20 50.57 -14.90 12.79
N THR A 21 50.98 -13.81 12.14
CA THR A 21 52.01 -12.86 12.62
C THR A 21 52.28 -11.75 11.56
N TYR A 22 52.88 -10.64 12.02
CA TYR A 22 53.72 -9.64 11.32
C TYR A 22 53.13 -8.34 10.74
N LEU A 23 53.41 -7.26 11.49
CA LEU A 23 53.65 -5.91 11.02
C LEU A 23 54.70 -5.86 9.89
N ARG A 24 54.48 -4.98 8.91
CA ARG A 24 55.55 -4.15 8.34
C ARG A 24 55.04 -2.73 8.08
N ARG A 25 55.58 -1.79 8.87
CA ARG A 25 55.71 -0.37 8.52
C ARG A 25 56.79 -0.24 7.45
N THR A 26 56.59 0.62 6.45
CA THR A 26 57.60 1.61 5.99
C THR A 26 57.07 2.51 4.86
N THR A 27 56.98 3.81 5.18
CA THR A 27 57.41 5.01 4.41
C THR A 27 56.85 5.35 3.02
N LEU A 28 56.13 6.48 3.00
CA LEU A 28 56.38 7.71 2.21
C LEU A 28 56.86 7.57 0.75
N ALA A 29 56.05 8.02 -0.21
CA ALA A 29 56.30 9.26 -0.98
C ALA A 29 55.32 9.44 -2.16
N ARG A 30 54.66 10.61 -2.16
CA ARG A 30 54.21 11.44 -3.30
C ARG A 30 53.69 10.74 -4.57
N LEU A 31 52.44 11.03 -4.92
CA LEU A 31 52.12 11.68 -6.19
C LEU A 31 50.72 12.32 -6.13
N MET A 32 50.65 13.53 -6.69
CA MET A 32 49.46 14.35 -6.85
C MET A 32 48.38 13.58 -7.63
N GLY A 33 47.17 13.60 -7.09
CA GLY A 33 45.97 13.14 -7.75
C GLY A 33 44.78 13.68 -6.98
N ALA A 34 44.46 14.96 -7.19
CA ALA A 34 43.19 15.52 -6.79
C ALA A 34 42.11 14.86 -7.65
N VAL A 35 41.72 13.64 -7.28
CA VAL A 35 40.52 12.99 -7.79
C VAL A 35 39.38 13.83 -7.25
N LEU A 36 38.77 14.61 -8.14
CA LEU A 36 37.47 15.20 -7.91
C LEU A 36 36.54 14.07 -7.44
N LEU A 37 36.29 14.02 -6.13
CA LEU A 37 35.08 13.45 -5.58
C LEU A 37 33.94 14.37 -6.03
N GLY A 38 33.57 14.23 -7.30
CA GLY A 38 32.23 14.55 -7.76
C GLY A 38 31.31 13.57 -7.06
N CYS A 39 30.94 13.90 -5.82
CA CYS A 39 29.76 13.36 -5.19
C CYS A 39 28.61 13.70 -6.13
N ILE A 40 28.27 12.75 -7.00
CA ILE A 40 26.98 12.74 -7.67
C ILE A 40 26.00 12.52 -6.52
N ALA A 41 25.62 13.62 -5.88
CA ALA A 41 24.47 13.67 -5.00
C ALA A 41 23.30 13.34 -5.91
N LEU A 42 23.03 12.04 -6.06
CA LEU A 42 21.73 11.60 -6.54
C LEU A 42 20.74 12.37 -5.66
N PRO A 43 19.82 13.14 -6.26
CA PRO A 43 18.81 13.79 -5.46
C PRO A 43 18.16 12.68 -4.65
N ALA A 44 18.31 12.75 -3.34
CA ALA A 44 17.48 11.98 -2.44
C ALA A 44 16.08 12.48 -2.73
N ALA A 45 15.40 11.80 -3.66
CA ALA A 45 13.98 11.93 -3.83
C ALA A 45 13.41 11.52 -2.48
N ALA A 46 13.15 12.52 -1.64
CA ALA A 46 12.36 12.34 -0.45
C ALA A 46 11.04 11.77 -0.96
N SER A 47 10.92 10.46 -0.81
CA SER A 47 9.76 9.64 -1.15
C SER A 47 8.55 10.25 -0.48
N ASN A 48 7.89 11.16 -1.19
CA ASN A 48 6.78 11.93 -0.68
C ASN A 48 5.53 11.23 -1.18
N PHE A 49 5.08 10.27 -0.37
CA PHE A 49 3.74 9.70 -0.37
C PHE A 49 2.61 10.74 -0.20
N GLY A 50 2.86 12.02 -0.52
CA GLY A 50 1.87 13.07 -0.61
C GLY A 50 0.69 12.72 -1.51
N PHE A 51 0.83 11.77 -2.45
CA PHE A 51 -0.31 11.29 -3.20
C PHE A 51 -1.30 10.46 -2.36
N MET A 52 -0.86 9.82 -1.28
CA MET A 52 -1.77 9.17 -0.32
C MET A 52 -2.36 10.17 0.69
N LYS A 53 -1.77 11.37 0.80
CA LYS A 53 -2.29 12.48 1.61
C LYS A 53 -3.37 13.23 0.81
N ASN A 54 -4.26 13.97 1.49
CA ASN A 54 -5.34 14.76 0.87
C ASN A 54 -6.41 13.95 0.10
N THR A 55 -6.82 12.80 0.65
CA THR A 55 -7.91 11.98 0.10
C THR A 55 -9.28 12.63 0.32
N LEU A 56 -10.30 12.25 -0.45
CA LEU A 56 -11.69 12.61 -0.17
C LEU A 56 -12.15 12.12 1.21
N PRO A 57 -11.89 10.86 1.64
CA PRO A 57 -12.16 10.42 3.00
C PRO A 57 -11.60 11.34 4.10
N SER A 58 -10.39 11.91 3.91
CA SER A 58 -9.78 12.81 4.91
C SER A 58 -10.44 14.20 5.01
N GLN A 59 -11.43 14.51 4.15
CA GLN A 59 -12.19 15.77 4.21
C GLN A 59 -13.51 15.64 4.99
N LEU A 60 -13.86 14.42 5.43
CA LEU A 60 -15.01 14.21 6.29
C LEU A 60 -14.74 14.80 7.68
N SER A 61 -15.74 15.49 8.24
CA SER A 61 -15.71 15.82 9.67
C SER A 61 -15.80 14.55 10.51
N ASP A 62 -15.43 14.62 11.79
CA ASP A 62 -15.58 13.47 12.70
C ASP A 62 -17.05 13.00 12.76
N SER A 63 -18.00 13.94 12.73
CA SER A 63 -19.44 13.63 12.71
C SER A 63 -19.86 12.94 11.41
N ASP A 64 -19.44 13.45 10.26
CA ASP A 64 -19.72 12.84 8.96
C ASP A 64 -19.11 11.42 8.89
N MET A 65 -17.90 11.23 9.42
CA MET A 65 -17.23 9.94 9.47
C MET A 65 -17.98 8.93 10.35
N GLN A 66 -18.51 9.33 11.51
CA GLN A 66 -19.30 8.43 12.35
C GLN A 66 -20.62 8.04 11.67
N GLN A 67 -21.28 8.98 11.01
CA GLN A 67 -22.50 8.69 10.26
C GLN A 67 -22.25 7.76 9.07
N LEU A 68 -21.15 7.97 8.34
CA LEU A 68 -20.75 7.07 7.26
C LEU A 68 -20.48 5.65 7.78
N LYS A 69 -19.84 5.49 8.96
CA LYS A 69 -19.64 4.17 9.56
C LYS A 69 -20.96 3.46 9.89
N VAL A 70 -21.93 4.19 10.43
CA VAL A 70 -23.28 3.66 10.71
C VAL A 70 -23.94 3.22 9.40
N GLU A 71 -23.90 4.06 8.37
CA GLU A 71 -24.48 3.74 7.06
C GLU A 71 -23.81 2.52 6.42
N ILE A 72 -22.47 2.44 6.45
CA ILE A 72 -21.74 1.27 5.96
C ILE A 72 -22.21 0.02 6.73
N SER A 73 -22.31 0.07 8.06
CA SER A 73 -22.79 -1.06 8.84
C SER A 73 -24.21 -1.49 8.43
N THR A 74 -25.12 -0.54 8.21
CA THR A 74 -26.49 -0.82 7.73
C THR A 74 -26.47 -1.49 6.35
N VAL A 75 -25.68 -0.95 5.41
CA VAL A 75 -25.52 -1.51 4.06
C VAL A 75 -24.97 -2.93 4.11
N LEU A 76 -23.95 -3.17 4.94
CA LEU A 76 -23.35 -4.50 5.11
C LEU A 76 -24.30 -5.51 5.76
N GLU A 77 -25.28 -5.06 6.54
CA GLU A 77 -26.28 -5.95 7.12
C GLU A 77 -27.42 -6.25 6.14
N GLN A 78 -27.91 -5.23 5.43
CA GLN A 78 -29.20 -5.29 4.75
C GLN A 78 -29.13 -5.34 3.22
N THR A 79 -28.08 -4.78 2.62
CA THR A 79 -27.99 -4.64 1.17
C THR A 79 -27.43 -5.92 0.55
N PRO A 80 -28.10 -6.54 -0.44
CA PRO A 80 -27.54 -7.68 -1.15
C PRO A 80 -26.25 -7.33 -1.91
N ASP A 81 -25.42 -8.33 -2.18
CA ASP A 81 -24.25 -8.16 -3.03
C ASP A 81 -24.64 -7.57 -4.39
N LYS A 82 -23.74 -6.77 -4.96
CA LYS A 82 -23.83 -6.08 -6.25
C LYS A 82 -24.91 -4.98 -6.31
N LYS A 83 -25.55 -4.64 -5.19
CA LYS A 83 -26.44 -3.48 -5.09
C LYS A 83 -25.69 -2.28 -4.55
N ILE A 84 -25.89 -1.12 -5.19
CA ILE A 84 -25.26 0.14 -4.81
C ILE A 84 -26.21 0.92 -3.92
N THR A 85 -25.72 1.37 -2.77
CA THR A 85 -26.36 2.37 -1.91
C THR A 85 -25.56 3.67 -2.00
N GLN A 86 -26.23 4.82 -1.93
CA GLN A 86 -25.58 6.12 -1.93
C GLN A 86 -25.85 6.84 -0.63
N TRP A 87 -24.78 7.32 -0.01
CA TRP A 87 -24.80 8.17 1.17
C TRP A 87 -24.29 9.57 0.80
N GLN A 88 -24.84 10.59 1.44
CA GLN A 88 -24.40 11.97 1.30
C GLN A 88 -24.09 12.50 2.69
N ALA A 89 -22.90 13.06 2.84
CA ALA A 89 -22.50 13.69 4.08
C ALA A 89 -23.39 14.92 4.36
N PRO A 90 -23.90 15.10 5.59
CA PRO A 90 -24.72 16.26 5.93
C PRO A 90 -23.93 17.58 5.94
N GLN A 91 -22.67 17.54 6.40
CA GLN A 91 -21.87 18.75 6.58
C GLN A 91 -20.92 18.98 5.40
N SER A 92 -20.24 17.93 4.93
CA SER A 92 -19.39 18.01 3.75
C SER A 92 -20.19 17.83 2.46
N LYS A 93 -19.73 18.43 1.36
CA LYS A 93 -20.30 18.22 0.01
C LYS A 93 -19.87 16.88 -0.59
N LEU A 94 -19.67 15.86 0.24
CA LEU A 94 -19.11 14.57 -0.13
C LEU A 94 -20.22 13.52 -0.21
N SER A 95 -20.27 12.79 -1.32
CA SER A 95 -21.11 11.60 -1.49
C SER A 95 -20.25 10.35 -1.51
N VAL A 96 -20.80 9.25 -1.00
CA VAL A 96 -20.17 7.93 -1.05
C VAL A 96 -21.15 6.94 -1.67
N LYS A 97 -20.75 6.27 -2.76
CA LYS A 97 -21.45 5.08 -3.25
C LYS A 97 -20.83 3.84 -2.63
N ILE A 98 -21.63 3.05 -1.95
CA ILE A 98 -21.25 1.85 -1.21
C ILE A 98 -21.74 0.64 -2.01
N LEU A 99 -20.83 -0.25 -2.37
CA LEU A 99 -21.12 -1.45 -3.17
C LEU A 99 -20.53 -2.69 -2.50
N PRO A 100 -21.32 -3.48 -1.77
CA PRO A 100 -20.93 -4.83 -1.36
C PRO A 100 -20.75 -5.68 -2.61
N LYS A 101 -19.53 -6.13 -2.91
CA LYS A 101 -19.23 -6.95 -4.09
C LYS A 101 -19.49 -8.43 -3.84
N LEU A 102 -19.13 -8.89 -2.65
CA LEU A 102 -19.09 -10.29 -2.30
C LEU A 102 -19.22 -10.47 -0.79
N SER A 103 -20.17 -11.28 -0.38
CA SER A 103 -20.33 -11.83 0.96
C SER A 103 -19.68 -13.20 1.06
N TYR A 104 -18.91 -13.44 2.13
CA TYR A 104 -18.24 -14.71 2.38
C TYR A 104 -18.01 -14.91 3.89
N THR A 105 -17.43 -16.05 4.25
CA THR A 105 -17.07 -16.37 5.64
C THR A 105 -15.59 -16.71 5.71
N GLU A 106 -14.90 -16.16 6.70
CA GLU A 106 -13.49 -16.39 6.96
C GLU A 106 -13.32 -16.88 8.39
N ALA A 107 -12.84 -18.12 8.58
CA ALA A 107 -12.75 -18.75 9.90
C ALA A 107 -14.07 -18.70 10.73
N GLY A 108 -15.22 -18.84 10.06
CA GLY A 108 -16.54 -18.75 10.68
C GLY A 108 -17.06 -17.31 10.89
N ILE A 109 -16.29 -16.29 10.53
CA ILE A 109 -16.63 -14.88 10.68
C ILE A 109 -17.22 -14.34 9.37
N PRO A 110 -18.43 -13.74 9.38
CA PRO A 110 -18.99 -13.08 8.21
C PRO A 110 -18.13 -11.91 7.74
N CYS A 111 -17.80 -11.90 6.45
CA CYS A 111 -16.99 -10.88 5.80
C CYS A 111 -17.64 -10.42 4.49
N ARG A 112 -17.37 -9.18 4.10
CA ARG A 112 -17.81 -8.59 2.84
C ARG A 112 -16.69 -7.78 2.19
N ARG A 113 -16.44 -8.05 0.91
CA ARG A 113 -15.63 -7.16 0.06
C ARG A 113 -16.52 -6.02 -0.42
N THR A 114 -16.12 -4.79 -0.16
CA THR A 114 -16.95 -3.60 -0.39
C THR A 114 -16.14 -2.53 -1.11
N LEU A 115 -16.70 -1.97 -2.18
CA LEU A 115 -16.16 -0.76 -2.82
C LEU A 115 -16.85 0.48 -2.27
N LEU A 116 -16.04 1.48 -1.92
CA LEU A 116 -16.48 2.82 -1.58
C LEU A 116 -16.00 3.78 -2.67
N ASN A 117 -16.93 4.46 -3.32
CA ASN A 117 -16.62 5.52 -4.28
C ASN A 117 -16.96 6.87 -3.66
N PHE A 118 -15.93 7.64 -3.32
CA PHE A 118 -16.06 8.97 -2.77
C PHE A 118 -16.10 9.98 -3.90
N SER A 119 -17.05 10.91 -3.87
CA SER A 119 -17.20 11.98 -4.85
C SER A 119 -17.50 13.31 -4.17
N SER A 120 -16.85 14.38 -4.62
CA SER A 120 -17.19 15.74 -4.21
C SER A 120 -16.85 16.68 -5.36
N ALA A 121 -17.82 17.41 -5.91
CA ALA A 121 -17.54 18.34 -7.00
C ALA A 121 -16.69 19.52 -6.49
N PRO A 122 -15.64 19.95 -7.22
CA PRO A 122 -15.23 19.56 -8.58
C PRO A 122 -14.18 18.43 -8.65
N LYS A 123 -13.89 17.74 -7.54
CA LYS A 123 -12.87 16.70 -7.45
C LYS A 123 -13.29 15.41 -8.16
N ASN A 124 -12.29 14.68 -8.63
CA ASN A 124 -12.51 13.38 -9.25
C ASN A 124 -12.93 12.34 -8.21
N THR A 125 -13.68 11.34 -8.67
CA THR A 125 -14.12 10.23 -7.82
C THR A 125 -12.91 9.39 -7.40
N GLU A 126 -12.89 8.99 -6.13
CA GLU A 126 -11.88 8.12 -5.55
C GLU A 126 -12.51 6.79 -5.19
N THR A 127 -11.88 5.69 -5.57
CA THR A 127 -12.41 4.34 -5.36
C THR A 127 -11.49 3.54 -4.48
N TYR A 128 -12.05 2.99 -3.40
CA TYR A 128 -11.35 2.19 -2.41
C TYR A 128 -12.07 0.87 -2.18
N GLY A 129 -11.32 -0.24 -2.18
CA GLY A 129 -11.84 -1.56 -1.83
C GLY A 129 -11.40 -1.97 -0.43
N PHE A 130 -12.38 -2.42 0.37
CA PHE A 130 -12.18 -2.88 1.73
C PHE A 130 -12.76 -4.27 1.94
N THR A 131 -12.03 -5.10 2.67
CA THR A 131 -12.61 -6.26 3.34
C THR A 131 -13.12 -5.83 4.70
N ILE A 132 -14.41 -6.02 4.96
CA ILE A 132 -15.07 -5.65 6.22
C ILE A 132 -15.68 -6.91 6.82
N CYS A 133 -15.27 -7.27 8.03
CA CYS A 133 -15.68 -8.49 8.72
C CYS A 133 -16.38 -8.17 10.03
N LYS A 134 -17.27 -9.05 10.51
CA LYS A 134 -17.80 -8.94 11.87
C LYS A 134 -16.69 -9.25 12.89
N ASN A 135 -16.73 -8.61 14.06
CA ASN A 135 -15.88 -8.97 15.19
C ASN A 135 -16.59 -9.97 16.12
N ALA A 136 -15.93 -10.35 17.22
CA ALA A 136 -16.51 -11.24 18.23
C ALA A 136 -17.80 -10.67 18.87
N GLN A 137 -18.00 -9.35 18.84
CA GLN A 137 -19.20 -8.65 19.30
C GLN A 137 -20.26 -8.50 18.19
N GLY A 138 -20.05 -9.08 17.00
CA GLY A 138 -20.98 -9.02 15.87
C GLY A 138 -20.97 -7.68 15.11
N GLN A 139 -20.05 -6.76 15.43
CA GLN A 139 -19.95 -5.45 14.79
C GLN A 139 -19.06 -5.52 13.55
N TRP A 140 -19.45 -4.84 12.48
CA TRP A 140 -18.65 -4.72 11.26
C TRP A 140 -17.41 -3.84 11.52
N GLN A 141 -16.24 -4.39 11.22
CA GLN A 141 -14.96 -3.72 11.29
C GLN A 141 -14.19 -3.94 9.99
N ILE A 142 -13.47 -2.93 9.53
CA ILE A 142 -12.52 -3.12 8.43
C ILE A 142 -11.52 -4.16 8.94
N SER A 143 -11.43 -5.31 8.26
CA SER A 143 -10.40 -6.31 8.56
C SER A 143 -9.05 -5.60 8.49
N GLN A 144 -8.23 -5.72 9.55
CA GLN A 144 -7.06 -4.87 9.79
C GLN A 144 -6.35 -4.53 8.49
N SER A 145 -6.63 -3.35 7.93
CA SER A 145 -6.01 -2.98 6.66
C SER A 145 -4.55 -2.69 6.99
N ARG A 146 -3.63 -3.49 6.44
CA ARG A 146 -2.19 -3.35 6.68
C ARG A 146 -1.63 -1.99 6.26
N LEU A 147 -2.43 -1.11 5.64
CA LEU A 147 -2.15 0.33 5.52
C LEU A 147 -1.59 0.95 6.80
N GLN A 148 -2.16 0.60 7.96
CA GLN A 148 -1.71 1.16 9.24
C GLN A 148 -0.38 0.55 9.71
N THR A 149 0.04 -0.58 9.12
CA THR A 149 1.24 -1.33 9.47
C THR A 149 2.34 -1.22 8.41
N LEU A 150 2.12 -0.48 7.32
CA LEU A 150 3.14 -0.31 6.29
C LEU A 150 4.35 0.41 6.88
N GLY A 151 5.50 -0.26 6.85
CA GLY A 151 6.77 0.35 7.23
C GLY A 151 7.34 1.22 6.10
N ASN A 152 8.40 1.95 6.41
CA ASN A 152 9.09 2.78 5.43
C ASN A 152 9.60 1.97 4.22
N GLU A 153 9.98 0.70 4.42
CA GLU A 153 10.41 -0.19 3.34
C GLU A 153 9.26 -0.56 2.39
N ASP A 154 8.07 -0.84 2.95
CA ASP A 154 6.88 -1.12 2.14
C ASP A 154 6.48 0.10 1.32
N LEU A 155 6.52 1.26 1.95
CA LEU A 155 6.30 2.54 1.31
C LEU A 155 7.34 2.72 0.17
N ALA A 156 8.63 2.61 0.42
CA ALA A 156 9.64 2.77 -0.65
C ALA A 156 9.39 1.84 -1.86
N LEU A 157 8.96 0.60 -1.62
CA LEU A 157 8.60 -0.34 -2.69
C LEU A 157 7.34 0.11 -3.45
N ILE A 158 6.28 0.54 -2.77
CA ILE A 158 5.07 1.05 -3.44
C ILE A 158 5.42 2.23 -4.36
N GLU A 159 6.22 3.17 -3.88
CA GLU A 159 6.56 4.37 -4.67
C GLU A 159 7.40 4.02 -5.88
N THR A 160 8.43 3.19 -5.70
CA THR A 160 9.33 2.79 -6.78
C THR A 160 8.55 2.14 -7.93
N HIS A 161 7.66 1.19 -7.61
CA HIS A 161 6.89 0.48 -8.64
C HIS A 161 5.74 1.34 -9.21
N ALA A 162 5.17 2.26 -8.42
CA ALA A 162 4.22 3.23 -8.93
C ALA A 162 4.87 4.20 -9.94
N LEU A 163 6.05 4.74 -9.63
CA LEU A 163 6.82 5.59 -10.54
C LEU A 163 7.24 4.82 -11.79
N GLN A 164 7.63 3.55 -11.65
CA GLN A 164 7.91 2.68 -12.79
C GLN A 164 6.68 2.55 -13.70
N ALA A 165 5.50 2.22 -13.15
CA ALA A 165 4.26 2.10 -13.93
C ALA A 165 3.89 3.40 -14.65
N LEU A 166 4.12 4.55 -13.99
CA LEU A 166 3.89 5.86 -14.59
C LEU A 166 4.87 6.16 -15.71
N ASN A 167 6.14 5.78 -15.61
CA ASN A 167 7.15 6.12 -16.60
C ASN A 167 7.17 5.14 -17.80
N ASP A 168 6.94 3.86 -17.55
CA ASP A 168 6.98 2.80 -18.58
C ASP A 168 5.79 2.89 -19.56
N ASN A 169 4.73 3.63 -19.22
CA ASN A 169 3.52 3.82 -20.06
C ASN A 169 2.83 2.50 -20.52
N SER A 170 3.16 1.38 -19.90
CA SER A 170 2.67 0.06 -20.28
C SER A 170 1.29 -0.20 -19.69
N MET A 171 0.27 0.35 -20.37
CA MET A 171 -1.14 0.21 -20.03
C MET A 171 -1.54 -1.25 -19.77
N GLY A 172 -2.22 -1.50 -18.65
CA GLY A 172 -2.73 -2.83 -18.28
C GLY A 172 -1.66 -3.85 -17.87
N THR A 173 -0.37 -3.51 -17.96
CA THR A 173 0.72 -4.43 -17.58
C THR A 173 0.99 -4.30 -16.09
N PRO A 174 0.88 -5.39 -15.30
CA PRO A 174 1.12 -5.34 -13.88
C PRO A 174 2.61 -5.27 -13.57
N ILE A 175 2.98 -4.41 -12.62
CA ILE A 175 4.29 -4.38 -11.97
C ILE A 175 4.11 -4.92 -10.56
N THR A 176 4.77 -6.03 -10.24
CA THR A 176 4.62 -6.75 -8.97
C THR A 176 5.87 -6.69 -8.13
N TRP A 177 5.71 -6.67 -6.81
CA TRP A 177 6.83 -6.77 -5.87
C TRP A 177 6.46 -7.60 -4.64
N PHE A 178 7.49 -8.02 -3.91
CA PHE A 178 7.36 -8.68 -2.62
C PHE A 178 8.36 -8.09 -1.63
N ASN A 179 7.89 -7.72 -0.44
CA ASN A 179 8.75 -7.38 0.68
C ASN A 179 8.94 -8.62 1.58
N PRO A 180 10.15 -9.21 1.65
CA PRO A 180 10.40 -10.39 2.49
C PRO A 180 10.34 -10.11 3.99
N ASN A 181 10.47 -8.85 4.42
CA ASN A 181 10.46 -8.48 5.84
C ASN A 181 9.02 -8.38 6.37
N SER A 182 8.17 -7.63 5.68
CA SER A 182 6.76 -7.44 6.05
C SER A 182 5.83 -8.54 5.54
N LYS A 183 6.32 -9.38 4.61
CA LYS A 183 5.55 -10.39 3.87
C LYS A 183 4.43 -9.83 3.00
N ILE A 184 4.55 -8.56 2.59
CA ILE A 184 3.58 -7.89 1.73
C ILE A 184 3.97 -8.08 0.27
N ASN A 185 3.03 -8.60 -0.52
CA ASN A 185 3.07 -8.55 -1.97
C ASN A 185 2.28 -7.34 -2.45
N GLY A 186 2.67 -6.79 -3.60
CA GLY A 186 1.90 -5.73 -4.22
C GLY A 186 1.91 -5.80 -5.73
N THR A 187 0.94 -5.13 -6.33
CA THR A 187 0.81 -4.96 -7.77
C THR A 187 0.37 -3.53 -8.06
N VAL A 188 1.03 -2.87 -9.00
CA VAL A 188 0.57 -1.63 -9.60
C VAL A 188 0.23 -1.91 -11.06
N VAL A 189 -0.91 -1.39 -11.51
CA VAL A 189 -1.34 -1.43 -12.91
C VAL A 189 -1.66 -0.02 -13.37
N LEU A 190 -1.12 0.39 -14.51
CA LEU A 190 -1.57 1.61 -15.18
C LEU A 190 -2.91 1.34 -15.88
N VAL A 191 -3.98 1.97 -15.40
CA VAL A 191 -5.37 1.70 -15.82
C VAL A 191 -5.84 2.65 -16.91
N SER A 192 -5.43 3.91 -16.84
CA SER A 192 -5.78 4.92 -17.85
C SER A 192 -4.73 6.02 -17.94
N ALA A 193 -4.68 6.66 -19.10
CA ALA A 193 -3.90 7.87 -19.36
C ALA A 193 -4.81 8.89 -20.06
N ALA A 194 -4.72 10.14 -19.63
CA ALA A 194 -5.50 11.26 -20.16
C ALA A 194 -4.64 12.53 -20.14
N GLN A 195 -5.12 13.57 -20.81
CA GLN A 195 -4.57 14.91 -20.72
C GLN A 195 -5.59 15.81 -20.02
N LYS A 196 -5.17 16.59 -19.01
CA LYS A 196 -6.00 17.61 -18.38
C LYS A 196 -5.24 18.92 -18.36
N ASN A 197 -5.78 19.97 -18.97
CA ASN A 197 -5.11 21.27 -19.11
C ASN A 197 -3.67 21.15 -19.66
N GLN A 198 -3.48 20.33 -20.70
CA GLN A 198 -2.18 20.02 -21.32
C GLN A 198 -1.17 19.29 -20.40
N GLN A 199 -1.59 18.85 -19.20
CA GLN A 199 -0.80 18.03 -18.31
C GLN A 199 -1.16 16.55 -18.48
N PRO A 200 -0.17 15.65 -18.62
CA PRO A 200 -0.46 14.23 -18.71
C PRO A 200 -0.86 13.71 -17.33
N CYS A 201 -2.02 13.07 -17.27
CA CYS A 201 -2.57 12.45 -16.08
C CYS A 201 -2.78 10.95 -16.30
N LYS A 202 -2.58 10.14 -15.27
CA LYS A 202 -2.63 8.69 -15.30
C LYS A 202 -3.32 8.15 -14.07
N THR A 203 -4.15 7.12 -14.24
CA THR A 203 -4.76 6.41 -13.13
C THR A 203 -4.00 5.11 -12.89
N LEU A 204 -3.49 4.94 -11.68
CA LEU A 204 -2.93 3.68 -11.20
C LEU A 204 -3.98 2.93 -10.38
N ALA A 205 -4.08 1.62 -10.58
CA ALA A 205 -4.65 0.72 -9.59
C ALA A 205 -3.50 0.11 -8.79
N ILE A 206 -3.57 0.19 -7.47
CA ILE A 206 -2.62 -0.43 -6.56
C ILE A 206 -3.36 -1.47 -5.74
N SER A 207 -2.83 -2.68 -5.72
CA SER A 207 -3.32 -3.79 -4.89
C SER A 207 -2.18 -4.29 -4.01
N LEU A 208 -2.45 -4.45 -2.72
CA LEU A 208 -1.53 -5.02 -1.73
C LEU A 208 -2.15 -6.28 -1.15
N PHE A 209 -1.33 -7.30 -0.88
CA PHE A 209 -1.74 -8.57 -0.29
C PHE A 209 -0.72 -9.00 0.76
N ASP A 210 -1.16 -9.46 1.93
CA ASP A 210 -0.27 -10.08 2.91
C ASP A 210 -0.33 -11.63 2.83
N ALA A 211 0.49 -12.29 3.67
CA ALA A 211 0.54 -13.74 3.76
C ALA A 211 -0.77 -14.35 4.29
N GLU A 212 -1.58 -13.55 4.98
CA GLU A 212 -2.89 -13.92 5.51
C GLU A 212 -4.01 -13.75 4.47
N GLY A 213 -3.70 -13.20 3.28
CA GLY A 213 -4.66 -12.99 2.19
C GLY A 213 -5.50 -11.73 2.35
N VAL A 214 -5.16 -10.86 3.31
CA VAL A 214 -5.79 -9.54 3.47
C VAL A 214 -5.34 -8.66 2.32
N SER A 215 -6.31 -8.15 1.57
CA SER A 215 -6.06 -7.30 0.40
C SER A 215 -6.48 -5.86 0.64
N LEU A 216 -5.66 -4.92 0.19
CA LEU A 216 -6.04 -3.52 0.00
C LEU A 216 -6.01 -3.20 -1.49
N GLU A 217 -7.05 -2.54 -1.99
CA GLU A 217 -7.07 -2.05 -3.37
C GLU A 217 -7.54 -0.59 -3.45
N GLY A 218 -6.91 0.20 -4.32
CA GLY A 218 -7.27 1.60 -4.56
C GLY A 218 -6.88 2.08 -5.94
N GLN A 219 -7.63 3.07 -6.44
CA GLN A 219 -7.29 3.77 -7.70
C GLN A 219 -6.86 5.21 -7.42
N TYR A 220 -5.79 5.64 -8.09
CA TYR A 220 -5.13 6.91 -7.83
C TYR A 220 -4.87 7.64 -9.15
N LEU A 221 -5.52 8.79 -9.33
CA LEU A 221 -5.21 9.69 -10.45
C LEU A 221 -4.04 10.61 -10.09
N LEU A 222 -2.99 10.53 -10.90
CA LEU A 222 -1.76 11.30 -10.77
C LEU A 222 -1.55 12.13 -12.04
N CYS A 223 -1.15 13.40 -11.92
CA CYS A 223 -0.79 14.27 -13.03
C CYS A 223 0.70 14.66 -12.94
N ASN A 224 1.39 14.68 -14.07
CA ASN A 224 2.78 15.09 -14.13
C ASN A 224 2.89 16.62 -14.24
N GLY A 225 3.52 17.25 -13.27
CA GLY A 225 3.83 18.68 -13.28
C GLY A 225 5.33 18.94 -13.27
N ALA A 226 5.72 20.19 -13.04
CA ALA A 226 7.13 20.60 -12.97
C ALA A 226 7.92 19.88 -11.86
N GLU A 227 7.23 19.46 -10.79
CA GLU A 227 7.81 18.72 -9.66
C GLU A 227 7.58 17.20 -9.75
N GLY A 228 7.24 16.70 -10.95
CA GLY A 228 6.95 15.29 -11.19
C GLY A 228 5.49 14.90 -10.98
N TRP A 229 5.26 13.60 -10.80
CA TRP A 229 3.93 13.03 -10.62
C TRP A 229 3.34 13.38 -9.26
N LYS A 230 2.19 14.04 -9.25
CA LYS A 230 1.43 14.39 -8.04
C LYS A 230 0.01 13.92 -8.15
N ARG A 231 -0.66 13.66 -7.03
CA ARG A 231 -2.11 13.44 -7.04
C ARG A 231 -2.81 14.63 -7.64
N ALA A 232 -3.79 14.35 -8.47
CA ALA A 232 -4.65 15.36 -9.04
C ALA A 232 -5.50 16.00 -7.93
N SER A 233 -4.97 17.01 -7.26
CA SER A 233 -5.71 17.90 -6.37
C SER A 233 -6.30 19.02 -7.22
N PHE A 234 -7.63 19.05 -7.32
CA PHE A 234 -8.39 20.17 -7.91
C PHE A 234 -8.97 21.02 -6.80
#